data_AF-A0A3E2B5T1-F1
#
_entry.id   AF-A0A3E2B5T1-F1
#
_cell.length_a   1.000
_cell.length_b   1.000
_cell.length_c   1.000
_cell.angle_alpha   90.00
_cell.angle_beta   90.00
_cell.angle_gamma   90.00
#
_symmetry.space_group_name_H-M   'P 1'
#
loop_
_entity.id
_entity.type
_entity.pdbx_description
1 polymer ?
#
loop_
_entity_poly.entity_id
_entity_poly.type
_entity_poly.pdbx_seq_one_letter_code
_entity_poly.pdbx_strand_id
1 'polypeptide(L)'
;MKIYNKKGWVLGMGEILLGIVGVCIYVQTGFQTFDWKAGTLLILLFSFGVSGIVRSCSKEASREDRITQRDERNQYIALRCRAKTMEIMTYFLFAMVAGCMIGYGITKDTAFLWLLIGAGIPFGVLQIVSIVLGLYYERNQ
;
A
#
# COMPACT_ATOMS: atom_id res chain seq x y z
N MET A 1 -24.32 13.15 -4.87
CA MET A 1 -23.67 12.74 -3.60
C MET A 1 -22.69 13.83 -3.17
N LYS A 2 -22.65 14.19 -1.88
CA LYS A 2 -21.61 15.09 -1.34
C LYS A 2 -20.40 14.26 -0.91
N ILE A 3 -19.22 14.60 -1.40
CA ILE A 3 -17.95 13.94 -1.04
C ILE A 3 -17.42 14.61 0.22
N TYR A 4 -17.32 13.87 1.32
CA TYR A 4 -16.88 14.42 2.61
C TYR A 4 -15.38 14.17 2.87
N ASN A 5 -14.83 13.05 2.38
CA ASN A 5 -13.41 12.73 2.44
C ASN A 5 -12.80 12.62 1.04
N LYS A 6 -12.22 13.73 0.54
CA LYS A 6 -11.59 13.76 -0.79
C LYS A 6 -10.43 12.78 -0.94
N LYS A 7 -9.66 12.50 0.13
CA LYS A 7 -8.50 11.59 0.06
C LYS A 7 -8.95 10.13 -0.13
N GLY A 8 -9.91 9.67 0.67
CA GLY A 8 -10.47 8.31 0.52
C GLY A 8 -11.17 8.10 -0.83
N TRP A 9 -11.82 9.16 -1.34
CA TRP A 9 -12.48 9.12 -2.65
C TRP A 9 -11.48 8.97 -3.81
N VAL A 10 -10.38 9.74 -3.79
CA VAL A 10 -9.31 9.66 -4.81
C VAL A 10 -8.62 8.29 -4.77
N LEU A 11 -8.34 7.75 -3.58
CA LEU A 11 -7.76 6.42 -3.42
C LEU A 11 -8.68 5.33 -3.98
N GLY A 12 -9.97 5.35 -3.63
CA GLY A 12 -10.93 4.37 -4.13
C GLY A 12 -11.12 4.43 -5.65
N MET A 13 -11.10 5.63 -6.25
CA MET A 13 -11.11 5.76 -7.72
C MET A 13 -9.83 5.21 -8.36
N GLY A 14 -8.67 5.42 -7.75
CA GLY A 14 -7.41 4.86 -8.22
C GLY A 14 -7.44 3.33 -8.25
N GLU A 15 -7.97 2.71 -7.20
CA GLU A 15 -8.14 1.25 -7.12
C GLU A 15 -9.10 0.72 -8.18
N ILE A 16 -10.22 1.40 -8.42
CA ILE A 16 -11.16 1.02 -9.50
C ILE A 16 -10.51 1.18 -10.88
N LEU A 17 -9.76 2.26 -11.12
CA LEU A 17 -9.06 2.49 -12.39
C LEU A 17 -8.04 1.39 -12.66
N LEU A 18 -7.25 0.99 -11.66
CA LEU A 18 -6.33 -0.14 -11.77
C LEU A 18 -7.06 -1.44 -12.09
N GLY A 19 -8.25 -1.65 -11.52
CA GLY A 19 -9.09 -2.80 -11.79
C GLY A 19 -9.57 -2.83 -13.25
N ILE A 20 -9.98 -1.68 -13.77
CA ILE A 20 -10.40 -1.52 -15.17
C ILE A 20 -9.23 -1.78 -16.12
N VAL A 21 -8.04 -1.23 -15.84
CA VAL A 21 -6.84 -1.49 -16.65
C VAL A 21 -6.51 -2.98 -16.66
N GLY A 22 -6.59 -3.64 -15.50
CA GLY A 22 -6.42 -5.09 -15.39
C GLY A 22 -7.39 -5.86 -16.29
N VAL A 23 -8.68 -5.51 -16.26
CA VAL A 23 -9.70 -6.12 -17.13
C VAL A 23 -9.41 -5.87 -18.62
N CYS A 24 -9.00 -4.65 -18.99
CA CYS A 24 -8.64 -4.32 -20.38
C CYS A 24 -7.49 -5.17 -20.91
N ILE A 25 -6.47 -5.43 -20.10
CA ILE A 25 -5.34 -6.31 -20.47
C ILE A 25 -5.85 -7.74 -20.75
N TYR A 26 -6.75 -8.27 -19.91
CA TYR A 26 -7.33 -9.60 -20.13
C TYR A 26 -8.21 -9.68 -21.38
N VAL A 27 -8.98 -8.63 -21.66
CA VAL A 27 -9.79 -8.54 -22.90
C VAL A 27 -8.89 -8.52 -24.14
N GLN A 28 -7.78 -7.77 -24.13
CA GLN A 28 -6.84 -7.72 -25.25
C GLN A 28 -6.09 -9.04 -25.48
N THR A 29 -5.79 -9.76 -24.40
CA THR A 29 -5.07 -11.05 -24.47
C THR A 29 -6.03 -12.24 -24.69
N GLY A 30 -7.34 -11.98 -24.90
CA GLY A 30 -8.34 -13.01 -25.19
C GLY A 30 -8.59 -13.99 -24.03
N PHE A 31 -8.38 -13.57 -22.78
CA PHE A 31 -8.53 -14.40 -21.57
C PHE A 31 -7.69 -15.68 -21.52
N GLN A 32 -6.78 -15.92 -22.47
CA GLN A 32 -5.92 -17.11 -22.48
C GLN A 32 -4.97 -17.19 -21.27
N THR A 33 -4.64 -16.03 -20.67
CA THR A 33 -3.78 -15.91 -19.50
C THR A 33 -4.55 -15.74 -18.19
N PHE A 34 -5.87 -15.97 -18.19
CA PHE A 34 -6.71 -15.75 -17.02
C PHE A 34 -6.53 -16.90 -16.00
N ASP A 35 -5.77 -16.62 -14.94
CA ASP A 35 -5.58 -17.50 -13.80
C ASP A 35 -6.55 -17.14 -12.65
N TRP A 36 -6.89 -18.10 -11.80
CA TRP A 36 -7.76 -17.88 -10.63
C TRP A 36 -7.17 -16.81 -9.69
N LYS A 37 -5.83 -16.74 -9.58
CA LYS A 37 -5.12 -15.72 -8.80
C LYS A 37 -5.42 -14.31 -9.31
N ALA A 38 -5.46 -14.14 -10.63
CA ALA A 38 -5.80 -12.86 -11.25
C ALA A 38 -7.25 -12.48 -11.02
N GLY A 39 -8.17 -13.45 -11.11
CA GLY A 39 -9.58 -13.26 -10.78
C GLY A 39 -9.77 -12.78 -9.33
N THR A 40 -9.12 -13.45 -8.37
CA THR A 40 -9.16 -13.05 -6.96
C THR A 40 -8.60 -11.65 -6.74
N LEU A 41 -7.47 -11.31 -7.37
CA LEU A 41 -6.87 -9.99 -7.27
C LEU A 41 -7.81 -8.89 -7.76
N LEU A 42 -8.46 -9.08 -8.93
CA LEU A 42 -9.41 -8.11 -9.48
C LEU A 42 -10.61 -7.91 -8.55
N ILE A 43 -11.19 -8.99 -8.03
CA ILE A 43 -12.31 -8.91 -7.07
C ILE A 43 -11.92 -8.12 -5.83
N LEU A 44 -10.74 -8.42 -5.27
CA LEU A 44 -10.22 -7.73 -4.10
C LEU A 44 -10.06 -6.23 -4.37
N LEU A 45 -9.48 -5.88 -5.52
CA LEU A 45 -9.21 -4.50 -5.92
C LEU A 45 -10.51 -3.68 -6.09
N PHE A 46 -11.52 -4.26 -6.74
CA PHE A 46 -12.83 -3.63 -6.85
C PHE A 46 -13.54 -3.51 -5.50
N SER A 47 -13.44 -4.52 -4.63
CA SER A 47 -14.05 -4.48 -3.30
C SER A 47 -13.45 -3.39 -2.40
N PHE A 48 -12.13 -3.21 -2.44
CA PHE A 48 -11.44 -2.13 -1.73
C PHE A 48 -11.80 -0.77 -2.32
N GLY A 49 -11.80 -0.63 -3.65
CA GLY A 49 -12.13 0.62 -4.31
C GLY A 49 -13.55 1.11 -4.02
N VAL A 50 -14.54 0.21 -4.11
CA VAL A 50 -15.94 0.51 -3.77
C VAL A 50 -16.09 0.86 -2.30
N SER A 51 -15.45 0.09 -1.40
CA SER A 51 -15.48 0.37 0.05
C SER A 51 -14.89 1.75 0.37
N GLY A 52 -13.79 2.12 -0.27
CA GLY A 52 -13.15 3.44 -0.15
C GLY A 52 -14.07 4.57 -0.59
N ILE A 53 -14.78 4.40 -1.72
CA ILE A 53 -15.73 5.39 -2.23
C ILE A 53 -16.95 5.52 -1.32
N VAL A 54 -17.57 4.40 -0.91
CA VAL A 54 -18.74 4.40 -0.02
C VAL A 54 -18.42 5.09 1.31
N ARG A 55 -17.26 4.75 1.90
CA ARG A 55 -16.79 5.38 3.16
C ARG A 55 -16.52 6.88 2.98
N SER A 56 -16.00 7.29 1.84
CA SER A 56 -15.71 8.71 1.55
C SER A 56 -16.95 9.59 1.32
N CYS A 57 -18.07 8.96 0.91
CA CYS A 57 -19.37 9.61 0.74
C CYS A 57 -20.21 9.60 2.03
N SER A 58 -19.85 8.82 3.06
CA SER A 58 -20.56 8.81 4.34
C SER A 58 -20.18 10.02 5.20
N LYS A 59 -21.21 10.80 5.56
CA LYS A 59 -21.12 12.03 6.36
C LYS A 59 -20.76 11.74 7.82
N GLU A 60 -21.25 10.62 8.36
CA GLU A 60 -21.05 10.22 9.77
C GLU A 60 -19.59 9.79 10.01
N ALA A 61 -19.08 8.89 9.17
CA ALA A 61 -17.67 8.46 9.21
C ALA A 61 -16.70 9.64 9.04
N SER A 62 -17.01 10.59 8.15
CA SER A 62 -16.17 11.77 7.93
C SER A 62 -16.27 12.82 9.06
N ARG A 63 -17.38 12.87 9.81
CA ARG A 63 -17.53 13.77 10.96
C ARG A 63 -16.83 13.21 12.19
N GLU A 64 -16.92 11.90 12.40
CA GLU A 64 -16.19 11.16 13.43
C GLU A 64 -14.67 11.22 13.20
N ASP A 65 -14.20 11.06 11.96
CA ASP A 65 -12.78 11.25 11.60
C ASP A 65 -12.30 12.69 11.88
N ARG A 66 -13.12 13.72 11.59
CA ARG A 66 -12.74 15.14 11.84
C ARG A 66 -12.68 15.50 13.32
N ILE A 67 -13.55 14.91 14.15
CA ILE A 67 -13.53 15.13 15.61
C ILE A 67 -12.34 14.38 16.21
N THR A 68 -12.12 13.14 15.79
CA THR A 68 -11.00 12.28 16.22
C THR A 68 -9.64 12.90 15.86
N GLN A 69 -9.51 13.55 14.70
CA GLN A 69 -8.27 14.24 14.30
C GLN A 69 -7.96 15.53 15.08
N ARG A 70 -8.95 16.19 15.67
CA ARG A 70 -8.73 17.46 16.38
C ARG A 70 -8.26 17.29 17.83
N ASP A 71 -8.36 16.08 18.38
CA ASP A 71 -7.85 15.77 19.71
C ASP A 71 -6.32 15.56 19.63
N GLU A 72 -5.57 16.36 20.39
CA GLU A 72 -4.11 16.30 20.47
C GLU A 72 -3.64 14.89 20.90
N ARG A 73 -4.39 14.22 21.78
CA ARG A 73 -4.06 12.86 22.22
C ARG A 73 -4.10 11.88 21.05
N ASN A 74 -5.12 11.99 20.20
CA ASN A 74 -5.27 11.14 19.03
C ASN A 74 -4.25 11.48 17.95
N GLN A 75 -3.85 12.74 17.79
CA GLN A 75 -2.76 13.11 16.88
C GLN A 75 -1.44 12.48 17.32
N TYR A 76 -1.13 12.53 18.62
CA TYR A 76 0.06 11.89 19.17
C TYR A 76 0.03 10.36 18.98
N ILE A 77 -1.10 9.71 19.30
CA ILE A 77 -1.28 8.26 19.08
C ILE A 77 -1.13 7.93 17.59
N ALA A 78 -1.71 8.72 16.69
CA ALA A 78 -1.61 8.51 15.25
C ALA A 78 -0.18 8.65 14.74
N LEU A 79 0.58 9.66 15.20
CA LEU A 79 1.99 9.81 14.84
C LEU A 79 2.81 8.62 15.35
N ARG A 80 2.62 8.23 16.61
CA ARG A 80 3.33 7.09 17.21
C ARG A 80 2.99 5.77 16.53
N CYS A 81 1.71 5.58 16.18
CA CYS A 81 1.24 4.44 15.41
C CYS A 81 1.91 4.42 14.03
N ARG A 82 1.89 5.52 13.28
CA ARG A 82 2.57 5.62 11.98
C ARG A 82 4.07 5.33 12.06
N ALA A 83 4.76 5.89 13.05
CA ALA A 83 6.18 5.62 13.27
C ALA A 83 6.44 4.13 13.51
N LYS A 84 5.65 3.49 14.40
CA LYS A 84 5.78 2.07 14.70
C LYS A 84 5.37 1.17 13.53
N THR A 85 4.34 1.54 12.77
CA THR A 85 3.95 0.83 11.55
C THR A 85 5.07 0.86 10.51
N MET A 86 5.73 2.00 10.30
CA MET A 86 6.85 2.11 9.37
C MET A 86 8.04 1.25 9.81
N GLU A 87 8.35 1.24 11.10
CA GLU A 87 9.40 0.40 11.68
C GLU A 87 9.11 -1.09 11.46
N ILE A 88 7.90 -1.56 11.82
CA ILE A 88 7.48 -2.95 11.63
C ILE A 88 7.48 -3.34 10.14
N MET A 89 6.98 -2.47 9.27
CA MET A 89 6.99 -2.69 7.81
C MET A 89 8.41 -2.84 7.27
N THR A 90 9.34 -2.03 7.78
CA THR A 90 10.76 -2.10 7.38
C THR A 90 11.38 -3.43 7.79
N TYR A 91 11.13 -3.91 9.01
CA TYR A 91 11.58 -5.22 9.46
C TYR A 91 10.96 -6.37 8.67
N PHE A 92 9.67 -6.27 8.35
CA PHE A 92 8.99 -7.26 7.52
C PHE A 92 9.60 -7.34 6.11
N LEU A 93 9.83 -6.19 5.47
CA LEU A 93 10.49 -6.13 4.16
C LEU A 93 11.92 -6.68 4.22
N PHE A 94 12.68 -6.37 5.27
CA PHE A 94 14.01 -6.94 5.49
C PHE A 94 13.96 -8.46 5.59
N ALA A 95 13.02 -9.00 6.37
CA ALA A 95 12.83 -10.46 6.49
C ALA A 95 12.45 -11.10 5.15
N MET A 96 11.61 -10.45 4.34
CA MET A 96 11.29 -10.93 2.98
C MET A 96 12.52 -10.93 2.08
N VAL A 97 13.31 -9.87 2.06
CA VAL A 97 14.55 -9.78 1.26
C VAL A 97 15.53 -10.88 1.67
N ALA A 98 15.79 -11.03 2.98
CA ALA A 98 16.67 -12.07 3.51
C ALA A 98 16.15 -13.48 3.18
N GLY A 99 14.85 -13.71 3.35
CA GLY A 99 14.20 -14.98 3.01
C GLY A 99 14.31 -15.31 1.52
N CYS A 100 14.15 -14.32 0.62
CA CYS A 100 14.32 -14.52 -0.81
C CYS A 100 15.78 -14.83 -1.19
N MET A 101 16.75 -14.18 -0.54
CA MET A 101 18.18 -14.49 -0.76
C MET A 101 18.53 -15.91 -0.33
N ILE A 102 18.06 -16.36 0.84
CA ILE A 102 18.28 -17.72 1.34
C ILE A 102 17.56 -18.73 0.43
N GLY A 103 16.30 -18.46 0.07
CA GLY A 103 15.52 -19.31 -0.83
C GLY A 103 16.17 -19.49 -2.19
N TYR A 104 16.66 -18.39 -2.78
CA TYR A 104 17.44 -18.45 -4.02
C TYR A 104 18.73 -19.27 -3.86
N GLY A 105 19.46 -19.10 -2.76
CA GLY A 105 20.70 -19.84 -2.49
C GLY A 105 20.51 -21.36 -2.45
N ILE A 106 19.35 -21.83 -1.98
CA ILE A 106 19.04 -23.26 -1.87
C ILE A 106 18.42 -23.78 -3.18
N THR A 107 17.40 -23.11 -3.70
CA THR A 107 16.57 -23.63 -4.81
C THR A 107 17.11 -23.25 -6.19
N LYS A 108 17.89 -22.16 -6.29
CA LYS A 108 18.34 -21.53 -7.56
C LYS A 108 17.21 -21.19 -8.53
N ASP A 109 15.98 -21.06 -8.03
CA ASP A 109 14.82 -20.71 -8.84
C ASP A 109 14.77 -19.19 -9.07
N THR A 110 14.61 -18.81 -10.34
CA THR A 110 14.44 -17.42 -10.79
C THR A 110 13.23 -16.71 -10.16
N ALA A 111 12.22 -17.44 -9.67
CA ALA A 111 11.07 -16.84 -8.99
C ALA A 111 11.49 -16.04 -7.73
N PHE A 112 12.49 -16.51 -6.99
CA PHE A 112 13.02 -15.80 -5.83
C PHE A 112 13.73 -14.50 -6.19
N LEU A 113 14.32 -14.40 -7.40
CA LEU A 113 14.93 -13.16 -7.87
C LEU A 113 13.87 -12.09 -8.17
N TRP A 114 12.76 -12.48 -8.81
CA TRP A 114 11.65 -11.54 -9.06
C TRP A 114 11.01 -11.04 -7.77
N LEU A 115 10.82 -11.93 -6.78
CA LEU A 115 10.34 -11.55 -5.45
C LEU A 115 11.34 -10.67 -4.70
N LEU A 116 12.65 -10.96 -4.82
CA LEU A 116 13.72 -10.16 -4.23
C LEU A 116 13.72 -8.74 -4.78
N ILE A 117 13.55 -8.56 -6.09
CA ILE A 117 13.45 -7.22 -6.71
C ILE A 117 12.19 -6.51 -6.18
N GLY A 118 11.05 -7.20 -6.15
CA GLY A 118 9.79 -6.65 -5.68
C GLY A 118 9.81 -6.17 -4.22
N ALA A 119 10.49 -6.90 -3.33
CA ALA A 119 10.63 -6.52 -1.92
C ALA A 119 11.85 -5.59 -1.67
N GLY A 120 12.91 -5.73 -2.46
CA GLY A 120 14.16 -5.02 -2.30
C GLY A 120 14.07 -3.54 -2.69
N ILE A 121 13.33 -3.21 -3.76
CA ILE A 121 13.11 -1.82 -4.16
C ILE A 121 12.42 -1.01 -3.05
N PRO A 122 11.24 -1.38 -2.52
CA PRO A 122 10.58 -0.61 -1.47
C PRO A 122 11.41 -0.56 -0.19
N PHE A 123 12.12 -1.65 0.16
CA PHE A 123 13.05 -1.63 1.28
C PHE A 123 14.16 -0.59 1.10
N GLY A 124 14.82 -0.57 -0.06
CA GLY A 124 15.88 0.39 -0.37
C GLY A 124 15.40 1.84 -0.36
N VAL A 125 14.22 2.11 -0.93
CA VAL A 125 13.61 3.45 -0.90
C VAL A 125 13.36 3.92 0.53
N LEU A 126 12.82 3.06 1.40
CA LEU A 126 12.59 3.39 2.81
C LEU A 126 13.89 3.74 3.54
N GLN A 127 14.97 3.01 3.29
CA GLN A 127 16.28 3.29 3.89
C GLN A 127 16.86 4.64 3.42
N ILE A 128 16.82 4.91 2.11
CA ILE A 128 17.32 6.18 1.56
C ILE A 128 16.52 7.35 2.12
N VAL A 129 15.18 7.25 2.13
CA VAL A 129 14.31 8.31 2.67
C VAL A 129 14.59 8.53 4.16
N SER A 130 14.79 7.46 4.94
CA SER A 130 15.13 7.55 6.36
C SER A 130 16.43 8.33 6.58
N ILE A 131 17.48 8.02 5.81
CA ILE A 131 18.78 8.71 5.89
C ILE A 131 18.64 10.19 5.50
N VAL A 132 17.97 10.48 4.37
CA VAL A 132 17.79 11.85 3.89
C VAL A 132 17.01 12.70 4.90
N LEU A 133 15.93 12.15 5.46
CA LEU A 133 15.15 12.85 6.48
C LEU A 133 15.95 13.03 7.77
N GLY A 134 16.70 12.02 8.20
CA GLY A 134 17.59 12.12 9.35
C GLY A 134 18.57 13.28 9.22
N LEU A 135 19.30 13.34 8.09
CA LEU A 135 20.25 14.43 7.80
C LEU A 135 19.58 15.80 7.69
N TYR A 136 18.37 15.87 7.11
CA TYR A 136 17.63 17.13 6.97
C TYR A 136 17.21 17.69 8.33
N TYR A 137 16.69 16.83 9.22
CA TYR A 137 16.25 17.27 10.55
C TYR A 137 17.42 17.56 11.48
N GLU A 138 18.52 16.81 11.42
CA GLU A 138 19.74 17.12 12.18
C GLU A 138 20.35 18.46 11.77
N ARG A 139 20.30 18.83 10.49
CA ARG A 139 20.82 20.11 9.99
C ARG A 139 19.97 21.33 10.38
N ASN A 140 18.67 21.13 10.57
CA ASN A 140 17.70 22.19 10.84
C ASN A 140 17.29 22.26 12.33
N GLN A 141 17.98 21.54 13.21
CA GLN A 141 17.96 21.74 14.67
C GLN A 141 19.11 22.63 15.09
#